data_AF-A0A957M533-F1
#
_entry.id   AF-A0A957M533-F1
#
_cell.length_a   1.000
_cell.length_b   1.000
_cell.length_c   1.000
_cell.angle_alpha   90.00
_cell.angle_beta   90.00
_cell.angle_gamma   90.00
#
_symmetry.space_group_name_H-M   'P 1'
#
loop_
_entity.id
_entity.type
_entity.pdbx_description
1 polymer ?
#
loop_
_entity_poly.entity_id
_entity_poly.type
_entity_poly.pdbx_seq_one_letter_code
_entity_poly.pdbx_strand_id
1 'polypeptide(L)'
;MAFEPSILARNPTARRRYLEIMQAALDAVDPYAAVQAHLRVEDGTLWAGERAFALNELRRIVVIGAGKAGAPMARAVEDVLGDAIAAGLVVVKQGHGAPTARIEIVEASHPIPDEAGVAAGARVLDLAASAGADDLVLALISGGGSALLEAPAG
;
A
#
# COMPACT_ATOMS: atom_id res chain seq x y z
N MET A 1 -25.01 2.15 30.30
CA MET A 1 -25.29 1.26 29.16
C MET A 1 -25.38 -0.15 29.71
N ALA A 2 -26.55 -0.77 29.72
CA ALA A 2 -26.73 -2.12 30.28
C ALA A 2 -26.42 -3.17 29.19
N PHE A 3 -25.71 -4.23 29.57
CA PHE A 3 -25.48 -5.38 28.69
C PHE A 3 -26.81 -6.09 28.43
N GLU A 4 -27.16 -6.31 27.15
CA GLU A 4 -28.41 -6.97 26.72
C GLU A 4 -28.14 -8.48 26.50
N PRO A 5 -28.58 -9.38 27.40
CA PRO A 5 -28.23 -10.80 27.32
C PRO A 5 -28.77 -11.50 26.08
N SER A 6 -29.77 -10.93 25.41
CA SER A 6 -30.33 -11.47 24.17
C SER A 6 -29.31 -11.52 23.03
N ILE A 7 -28.21 -10.77 23.11
CA ILE A 7 -27.11 -10.83 22.15
C ILE A 7 -26.38 -12.17 22.15
N LEU A 8 -26.45 -12.93 23.26
CA LEU A 8 -25.89 -14.28 23.38
C LEU A 8 -26.85 -15.37 22.87
N ALA A 9 -28.11 -15.04 22.62
CA ALA A 9 -29.08 -15.99 22.10
C ALA A 9 -28.76 -16.35 20.64
N ARG A 10 -28.93 -17.64 20.30
CA ARG A 10 -28.71 -18.12 18.93
C ARG A 10 -29.80 -17.58 17.99
N ASN A 11 -29.54 -16.43 17.37
CA ASN A 11 -30.42 -15.78 16.40
C ASN A 11 -29.77 -15.75 15.00
N PRO A 12 -30.16 -16.65 14.08
CA PRO A 12 -29.55 -16.74 12.75
C PRO A 12 -29.69 -15.46 11.92
N THR A 13 -30.80 -14.73 12.06
CA THR A 13 -31.05 -13.48 11.33
C THR A 13 -30.15 -12.35 11.84
N ALA A 14 -30.06 -12.18 13.16
CA ALA A 14 -29.15 -11.20 13.76
C ALA A 14 -27.69 -11.53 13.43
N ARG A 15 -27.30 -12.81 13.55
CA ARG A 15 -25.95 -13.27 13.17
C ARG A 15 -25.62 -12.94 11.72
N ARG A 16 -26.55 -13.18 10.77
CA ARG A 16 -26.35 -12.84 9.36
C ARG A 16 -26.06 -11.34 9.20
N ARG A 17 -26.90 -10.48 9.79
CA ARG A 17 -26.72 -9.02 9.72
C ARG A 17 -25.38 -8.56 10.31
N TYR A 18 -24.94 -9.14 11.44
CA TYR A 18 -23.64 -8.81 12.01
C TYR A 18 -22.48 -9.21 11.10
N LEU A 19 -22.57 -10.37 10.44
CA LEU A 19 -21.57 -10.80 9.48
C LEU A 19 -21.56 -9.93 8.22
N GLU A 20 -22.73 -9.50 7.73
CA GLU A 20 -22.83 -8.55 6.60
C GLU A 20 -22.18 -7.21 6.94
N ILE A 21 -22.44 -6.66 8.13
CA ILE A 21 -21.81 -5.41 8.60
C ILE A 21 -20.29 -5.58 8.75
N MET A 22 -19.85 -6.69 9.36
CA MET A 22 -18.42 -6.98 9.52
C MET A 22 -17.73 -7.15 8.17
N GLN A 23 -18.34 -7.85 7.22
CA GLN A 23 -17.80 -8.04 5.88
C GLN A 23 -17.71 -6.69 5.14
N ALA A 24 -18.76 -5.88 5.18
CA ALA A 24 -18.74 -4.54 4.59
C ALA A 24 -17.64 -3.67 5.19
N ALA A 25 -17.37 -3.78 6.50
CA ALA A 25 -16.28 -3.07 7.15
C ALA A 25 -14.90 -3.56 6.69
N LEU A 26 -14.72 -4.87 6.47
CA LEU A 26 -13.48 -5.43 5.93
C LEU A 26 -13.27 -5.02 4.46
N ASP A 27 -14.32 -5.11 3.65
CA ASP A 27 -14.28 -4.72 2.23
C ASP A 27 -13.95 -3.23 2.07
N ALA A 28 -14.50 -2.38 2.94
CA ALA A 28 -14.24 -0.94 2.92
C ALA A 28 -12.79 -0.55 3.25
N VAL A 29 -12.02 -1.45 3.88
CA VAL A 29 -10.61 -1.21 4.23
C VAL A 29 -9.65 -2.14 3.48
N ASP A 30 -10.13 -2.83 2.44
CA ASP A 30 -9.29 -3.64 1.58
C ASP A 30 -8.23 -2.74 0.89
N PRO A 31 -6.92 -3.01 1.06
CA PRO A 31 -5.89 -2.11 0.55
C PRO A 31 -5.84 -2.00 -0.97
N TYR A 32 -6.16 -3.09 -1.67
CA TYR A 32 -6.17 -3.10 -3.14
C TYR A 32 -7.31 -2.24 -3.67
N ALA A 33 -8.52 -2.48 -3.17
CA ALA A 33 -9.72 -1.72 -3.52
C ALA A 33 -9.59 -0.24 -3.13
N ALA A 34 -8.97 0.06 -1.98
CA ALA A 34 -8.73 1.43 -1.55
C ALA A 34 -7.82 2.20 -2.52
N VAL A 35 -6.76 1.56 -3.04
CA VAL A 35 -5.91 2.15 -4.08
C VAL A 35 -6.68 2.32 -5.38
N GLN A 36 -7.38 1.29 -5.87
CA GLN A 36 -8.17 1.37 -7.11
C GLN A 36 -9.25 2.47 -7.08
N ALA A 37 -9.82 2.73 -5.90
CA ALA A 37 -10.83 3.79 -5.73
C ALA A 37 -10.24 5.21 -5.81
N HIS A 38 -8.95 5.38 -5.51
CA HIS A 38 -8.30 6.70 -5.40
C HIS A 38 -7.18 6.92 -6.42
N LEU A 39 -6.75 5.89 -7.14
CA LEU A 39 -5.72 5.98 -8.17
C LEU A 39 -6.31 5.50 -9.49
N ARG A 40 -6.38 6.40 -10.48
CA ARG A 40 -6.90 6.07 -11.81
C ARG A 40 -6.22 6.87 -12.89
N VAL A 41 -6.20 6.35 -14.12
CA VAL A 41 -5.74 7.08 -15.30
C VAL A 41 -6.93 7.32 -16.21
N GLU A 42 -7.19 8.59 -16.53
CA GLU A 42 -8.27 9.03 -17.42
C GLU A 42 -7.69 10.05 -18.40
N ASP A 43 -7.88 9.83 -19.70
CA ASP A 43 -7.43 10.72 -20.78
C ASP A 43 -5.96 11.16 -20.67
N GLY A 44 -5.07 10.24 -20.31
CA GLY A 44 -3.63 10.50 -20.14
C GLY A 44 -3.27 11.27 -18.86
N THR A 45 -4.22 11.47 -17.96
CA THR A 45 -4.02 12.11 -16.65
C THR A 45 -4.11 11.06 -15.55
N LEU A 46 -3.07 10.98 -14.71
CA LEU A 46 -3.09 10.22 -13.48
C LEU A 46 -3.78 11.04 -12.38
N TRP A 47 -4.83 10.48 -11.81
CA TRP A 47 -5.52 11.02 -10.65
C TRP A 47 -5.11 10.24 -9.40
N ALA A 48 -4.58 10.95 -8.41
CA ALA A 48 -4.32 10.44 -7.06
C ALA A 48 -5.18 11.22 -6.07
N GLY A 49 -6.35 10.65 -5.73
CA GLY A 49 -7.42 11.35 -5.05
C GLY A 49 -7.92 12.52 -5.89
N GLU A 50 -7.78 13.73 -5.35
CA GLU A 50 -8.14 14.98 -6.02
C GLU A 50 -6.99 15.59 -6.84
N ARG A 51 -5.77 15.05 -6.73
CA ARG A 51 -4.60 15.58 -7.44
C ARG A 51 -4.50 14.95 -8.82
N ALA A 52 -4.20 15.78 -9.82
CA ALA A 52 -4.04 15.38 -11.20
C ALA A 52 -2.60 15.59 -11.68
N PHE A 53 -2.08 14.63 -12.45
CA PHE A 53 -0.75 14.68 -13.06
C PHE A 53 -0.85 14.25 -14.52
N ALA A 54 -0.44 15.13 -15.43
CA ALA A 54 -0.42 14.81 -16.86
C ALA A 54 0.73 13.83 -17.14
N LEU A 55 0.41 12.60 -17.57
CA LEU A 55 1.43 11.53 -17.71
C LEU A 55 2.48 11.86 -18.78
N ASN A 56 2.14 12.66 -19.78
CA ASN A 56 3.04 13.12 -20.83
C ASN A 56 4.02 14.21 -20.37
N GLU A 57 3.75 14.88 -19.25
CA GLU A 57 4.65 15.88 -18.64
C GLU A 57 5.62 15.23 -17.64
N LEU A 58 5.29 14.03 -17.15
CA LEU A 58 6.15 13.28 -16.25
C LEU A 58 7.27 12.59 -17.03
N ARG A 59 8.50 12.75 -16.55
CA ARG A 59 9.65 12.02 -17.09
C ARG A 59 9.64 10.55 -16.68
N ARG A 60 9.26 10.26 -15.43
CA ARG A 60 9.09 8.90 -14.91
C ARG A 60 8.26 8.87 -13.63
N ILE A 61 7.68 7.71 -13.35
CA ILE A 61 7.00 7.39 -12.10
C ILE A 61 7.82 6.38 -11.31
N VAL A 62 8.06 6.70 -10.04
CA VAL A 62 8.77 5.86 -9.09
C VAL A 62 7.84 5.49 -7.95
N VAL A 63 7.78 4.21 -7.57
CA VAL A 63 6.93 3.74 -6.48
C VAL A 63 7.79 3.28 -5.31
N ILE A 64 7.62 3.91 -4.15
CA ILE A 64 8.29 3.51 -2.91
C ILE A 64 7.25 3.18 -1.86
N GLY A 65 7.59 2.41 -0.83
CA GLY A 65 6.64 2.22 0.26
C GLY A 65 7.08 1.26 1.34
N ALA A 66 6.28 1.22 2.39
CA ALA A 66 6.43 0.25 3.46
C ALA A 66 5.12 0.00 4.22
N GLY A 67 4.96 -1.23 4.70
CA GLY A 67 3.88 -1.64 5.60
C GLY A 67 3.25 -2.98 5.22
N LYS A 68 2.44 -3.54 6.12
CA LYS A 68 1.86 -4.89 5.96
C LYS A 68 0.93 -5.03 4.76
N ALA A 69 0.34 -3.93 4.31
CA ALA A 69 -0.53 -3.89 3.13
C ALA A 69 0.24 -3.53 1.84
N GLY A 70 1.57 -3.43 1.90
CA GLY A 70 2.37 -2.95 0.78
C GLY A 70 2.22 -3.77 -0.50
N ALA A 71 2.16 -5.10 -0.40
CA ALA A 71 2.03 -5.97 -1.57
C ALA A 71 0.70 -5.79 -2.33
N PRO A 72 -0.49 -5.85 -1.69
CA PRO A 72 -1.75 -5.58 -2.39
C PRO A 72 -1.85 -4.12 -2.90
N MET A 73 -1.29 -3.14 -2.17
CA MET A 73 -1.24 -1.76 -2.65
C MET A 73 -0.35 -1.63 -3.91
N ALA A 74 0.84 -2.24 -3.90
CA ALA A 74 1.74 -2.25 -5.04
C ALA A 74 1.09 -2.89 -6.26
N ARG A 75 0.42 -4.03 -6.06
CA ARG A 75 -0.32 -4.70 -7.13
C ARG A 75 -1.40 -3.80 -7.73
N ALA A 76 -2.17 -3.10 -6.91
CA ALA A 76 -3.17 -2.16 -7.39
C ALA A 76 -2.55 -1.02 -8.21
N VAL A 77 -1.40 -0.50 -7.79
CA VAL A 77 -0.66 0.53 -8.56
C VAL A 77 -0.20 -0.01 -9.91
N GLU A 78 0.31 -1.24 -9.96
CA GLU A 78 0.70 -1.88 -11.23
C GLU A 78 -0.48 -2.07 -12.18
N ASP A 79 -1.64 -2.47 -11.66
CA ASP A 79 -2.83 -2.66 -12.49
C ASP A 79 -3.34 -1.32 -13.08
N VAL A 80 -3.08 -0.18 -12.42
CA VAL A 80 -3.44 1.16 -12.92
C VAL A 80 -2.39 1.74 -13.87
N LEU A 81 -1.11 1.67 -13.50
CA LEU A 81 -0.04 2.39 -14.19
C LEU A 81 0.73 1.52 -15.18
N GLY A 82 0.79 0.20 -14.95
CA GLY A 82 1.51 -0.75 -15.78
C GLY A 82 2.90 -0.25 -16.15
N ASP A 83 3.11 -0.10 -17.46
CA ASP A 83 4.39 0.26 -18.07
C ASP A 83 4.88 1.68 -17.77
N ALA A 84 4.01 2.55 -17.23
CA ALA A 84 4.40 3.89 -16.80
C ALA A 84 5.29 3.87 -15.53
N ILE A 85 5.30 2.76 -14.77
CA ILE A 85 6.18 2.59 -13.60
C ILE A 85 7.60 2.31 -14.10
N ALA A 86 8.51 3.26 -13.83
CA ALA A 86 9.91 3.15 -14.22
C ALA A 86 10.71 2.30 -13.24
N ALA A 87 10.40 2.39 -11.94
CA ALA A 87 11.03 1.59 -10.89
C ALA A 87 10.14 1.59 -9.65
N GLY A 88 10.23 0.54 -8.82
CA GLY A 88 9.64 0.60 -7.50
C GLY A 88 10.15 -0.44 -6.52
N LEU A 89 10.03 -0.12 -5.23
CA LEU A 89 10.39 -0.98 -4.11
C LEU A 89 9.43 -0.73 -2.94
N VAL A 90 8.79 -1.79 -2.44
CA VAL A 90 7.91 -1.72 -1.27
C VAL A 90 8.34 -2.77 -0.24
N VAL A 91 8.49 -2.32 1.01
CA VAL A 91 8.91 -3.20 2.12
C VAL A 91 7.70 -3.70 2.90
N VAL A 92 7.58 -5.01 3.03
CA VAL A 92 6.47 -5.67 3.74
C VAL A 92 6.99 -6.56 4.86
N LYS A 93 6.10 -6.94 5.77
CA LYS A 93 6.43 -7.91 6.81
C LYS A 93 6.70 -9.28 6.16
N GLN A 94 7.67 -10.03 6.69
CA GLN A 94 7.88 -11.44 6.33
C GLN A 94 6.55 -12.23 6.27
N GLY A 95 6.38 -13.00 5.20
CA GLY A 95 5.15 -13.75 4.90
C GLY A 95 3.98 -12.89 4.40
N HIS A 96 4.19 -11.60 4.13
CA HIS A 96 3.20 -10.71 3.50
C HIS A 96 3.60 -10.31 2.06
N GLY A 97 4.67 -10.90 1.53
CA GLY A 97 5.03 -10.76 0.12
C GLY A 97 3.95 -11.32 -0.81
N ALA A 98 3.87 -10.75 -2.01
CA ALA A 98 3.06 -11.25 -3.11
C ALA A 98 3.75 -10.89 -4.43
N PRO A 99 3.54 -11.68 -5.50
CA PRO A 99 4.15 -11.39 -6.79
C PRO A 99 3.60 -10.11 -7.42
N THR A 100 4.52 -9.30 -7.91
CA THR A 100 4.33 -8.05 -8.64
C THR A 100 5.23 -8.09 -9.88
N ALA A 101 4.94 -7.28 -10.89
CA ALA A 101 5.63 -7.32 -12.19
C ALA A 101 6.79 -6.32 -12.32
N ARG A 102 6.69 -5.16 -11.65
CA ARG A 102 7.51 -3.97 -11.82
C ARG A 102 8.00 -3.38 -10.51
N ILE A 103 7.20 -3.48 -9.45
CA ILE A 103 7.54 -3.03 -8.10
C ILE A 103 8.16 -4.20 -7.35
N GLU A 104 9.40 -4.07 -6.90
CA GLU A 104 10.03 -5.09 -6.07
C GLU A 104 9.40 -5.14 -4.68
N ILE A 105 9.08 -6.34 -4.19
CA ILE A 105 8.62 -6.54 -2.81
C ILE A 105 9.76 -7.12 -1.98
N VAL A 106 10.18 -6.37 -0.95
CA VAL A 106 11.21 -6.81 0.00
C VAL A 106 10.55 -7.17 1.33
N GLU A 107 10.89 -8.32 1.89
CA GLU A 107 10.39 -8.73 3.20
C GLU A 107 11.38 -8.37 4.32
N ALA A 108 10.86 -7.77 5.40
CA ALA A 108 11.62 -7.39 6.59
C ALA A 108 10.88 -7.78 7.88
N SER A 109 11.58 -7.73 9.00
CA SER A 109 11.02 -8.06 10.32
C SER A 109 10.09 -6.96 10.87
N HIS A 110 9.03 -7.39 11.56
CA HIS A 110 8.13 -6.54 12.32
C HIS A 110 7.56 -7.36 13.49
N PRO A 111 7.55 -6.86 14.75
CA PRO A 111 7.60 -5.44 15.10
C PRO A 111 8.99 -4.87 15.43
N ILE A 112 10.03 -5.71 15.46
CA ILE A 112 11.41 -5.26 15.73
C ILE A 112 12.17 -5.20 14.40
N PRO A 113 12.83 -4.07 14.07
CA PRO A 113 13.64 -3.96 12.86
C PRO A 113 14.72 -5.01 12.74
N ASP A 114 15.09 -5.33 11.49
CA ASP A 114 16.21 -6.20 11.16
C ASP A 114 17.10 -5.59 10.06
N GLU A 115 18.18 -6.28 9.72
CA GLU A 115 19.13 -5.85 8.68
C GLU A 115 18.48 -5.75 7.30
N ALA A 116 17.47 -6.58 7.01
CA ALA A 116 16.72 -6.52 5.75
C ALA A 116 15.94 -5.20 5.64
N GLY A 117 15.29 -4.77 6.73
CA GLY A 117 14.62 -3.47 6.80
C GLY A 117 15.57 -2.29 6.64
N VAL A 118 16.78 -2.37 7.22
CA VAL A 118 17.81 -1.33 7.08
C VAL A 118 18.36 -1.27 5.64
N ALA A 119 18.67 -2.41 5.05
CA ALA A 119 19.16 -2.49 3.66
C ALA A 119 18.09 -1.99 2.68
N ALA A 120 16.82 -2.35 2.90
CA ALA A 120 15.72 -1.86 2.10
C ALA A 120 15.50 -0.35 2.29
N GLY A 121 15.63 0.15 3.51
CA GLY A 121 15.57 1.59 3.83
C GLY A 121 16.59 2.40 3.04
N ALA A 122 17.84 1.97 3.00
CA ALA A 122 18.88 2.61 2.18
C ALA A 122 18.50 2.64 0.69
N ARG A 123 18.00 1.53 0.14
CA ARG A 123 17.57 1.44 -1.27
C ARG A 123 16.37 2.33 -1.58
N VAL A 124 15.41 2.45 -0.67
CA VAL A 124 14.28 3.38 -0.81
C VAL A 124 14.75 4.82 -0.81
N LEU A 125 15.69 5.17 0.08
CA LEU A 125 16.28 6.51 0.10
C LEU A 125 17.03 6.82 -1.19
N ASP A 126 17.84 5.90 -1.70
CA ASP A 126 18.56 6.07 -2.97
C ASP A 126 17.58 6.30 -4.13
N LEU A 127 16.50 5.50 -4.17
CA LEU A 127 15.48 5.62 -5.20
C LEU A 127 14.74 6.96 -5.12
N ALA A 128 14.36 7.39 -3.91
CA ALA A 128 13.75 8.70 -3.68
C ALA A 128 14.71 9.86 -4.01
N ALA A 129 15.98 9.76 -3.62
CA ALA A 129 17.00 10.78 -3.88
C ALA A 129 17.33 10.91 -5.38
N SER A 130 17.08 9.88 -6.17
CA SER A 130 17.25 9.95 -7.63
C SER A 130 16.16 10.78 -8.33
N ALA A 131 15.03 11.06 -7.67
CA ALA A 131 13.89 11.75 -8.27
C ALA A 131 14.20 13.23 -8.54
N GLY A 132 13.87 13.69 -9.75
CA GLY A 132 13.99 15.09 -10.17
C GLY A 132 12.66 15.85 -10.12
N ALA A 133 12.68 17.12 -10.52
CA ALA A 133 11.49 17.99 -10.51
C ALA A 133 10.36 17.51 -11.45
N ASP A 134 10.71 16.80 -12.52
CA ASP A 134 9.75 16.28 -13.52
C ASP A 134 9.37 14.80 -13.26
N ASP A 135 9.77 14.24 -12.12
CA ASP A 135 9.43 12.88 -11.71
C ASP A 135 8.27 12.88 -10.72
N LEU A 136 7.48 11.81 -10.74
CA LEU A 136 6.48 11.54 -9.70
C LEU A 136 6.95 10.41 -8.80
N VAL A 137 6.98 10.65 -7.49
CA VAL A 137 7.18 9.61 -6.48
C VAL A 137 5.84 9.29 -5.81
N LEU A 138 5.38 8.05 -5.97
CA LEU A 138 4.20 7.52 -5.28
C LEU A 138 4.65 6.72 -4.06
N ALA A 139 4.28 7.19 -2.86
CA ALA A 139 4.62 6.55 -1.60
C ALA A 139 3.45 5.71 -1.04
N LEU A 140 3.62 4.40 -0.99
CA LEU A 140 2.64 3.44 -0.47
C LEU A 140 2.90 3.14 1.01
N ILE A 141 2.12 3.74 1.90
CA ILE A 141 2.33 3.65 3.35
C ILE A 141 1.16 2.93 4.01
N SER A 142 1.48 1.96 4.87
CA SER A 142 0.51 1.30 5.73
C SER A 142 1.11 0.94 7.10
N GLY A 143 0.31 0.30 7.96
CA GLY A 143 0.73 -0.05 9.32
C GLY A 143 2.00 -0.92 9.36
N GLY A 144 2.90 -0.60 10.29
CA GLY A 144 4.17 -1.30 10.50
C GLY A 144 5.37 -0.70 9.76
N GLY A 145 5.18 0.35 8.97
CA GLY A 145 6.26 1.01 8.22
C GLY A 145 7.44 1.45 9.09
N SER A 146 7.21 1.84 10.35
CA SER A 146 8.29 2.22 11.27
C SER A 146 9.32 1.12 11.42
N ALA A 147 8.90 -0.12 11.73
CA ALA A 147 9.85 -1.20 11.95
C ALA A 147 10.40 -1.81 10.64
N LEU A 148 9.65 -1.67 9.54
CA LEU A 148 9.97 -2.28 8.26
C LEU A 148 10.94 -1.45 7.42
N LEU A 149 10.92 -0.13 7.55
CA LEU A 149 11.69 0.78 6.71
C LEU A 149 12.51 1.73 7.58
N GLU A 150 13.70 1.28 7.93
CA GLU A 150 14.61 1.98 8.82
C GLU A 150 15.83 2.49 8.07
N ALA A 151 16.26 3.72 8.35
CA ALA A 151 17.47 4.30 7.80
C ALA A 151 18.16 5.17 8.85
N PRO A 152 18.96 4.57 9.75
CA PRO A 152 19.68 5.30 10.78
C PRO A 152 20.60 6.37 10.19
N ALA A 153 20.68 7.53 10.86
CA ALA A 153 21.71 8.52 10.56
C ALA A 153 23.07 7.90 10.89
N GLY A 154 23.90 7.68 9.86
CA GLY A 154 25.25 7.13 9.99
C GLY A 154 26.21 8.03 10.75
#